data_AF-A0A497P8X1-F1
#
_entry.id   AF-A0A497P8X1-F1
#
_cell.length_a   1.000
_cell.length_b   1.000
_cell.length_c   1.000
_cell.angle_alpha   90.00
_cell.angle_beta   90.00
_cell.angle_gamma   90.00
#
_symmetry.space_group_name_H-M   'P 1'
#
loop_
_entity.id
_entity.type
_entity.pdbx_description
1 polymer ?
#
loop_
_entity_poly.entity_id
_entity_poly.type
_entity_poly.pdbx_seq_one_letter_code
_entity_poly.pdbx_strand_id
1 'polypeptide(L)' 'MRMIEAATDPDDIVADFFVGSGTTAVAAARMGRRWIVCDTSPTAVELTVSRLNRLREEGTDVVFDIIRLGE' A
#
# COMPACT_ATOMS: atom_id res chain seq x y z
N MET A 1 -5.65 -7.91 -7.95
CA MET A 1 -5.77 -8.67 -6.68
C MET A 1 -7.25 -8.93 -6.46
N ARG A 2 -7.76 -10.13 -6.75
CA ARG A 2 -9.22 -10.41 -6.70
C ARG A 2 -9.85 -10.21 -5.31
N MET A 3 -9.07 -10.38 -4.23
CA MET A 3 -9.59 -10.21 -2.88
C MET A 3 -10.01 -8.78 -2.55
N ILE A 4 -9.30 -7.76 -3.04
CA ILE A 4 -9.66 -6.36 -2.76
C ILE A 4 -11.01 -6.06 -3.41
N GLU A 5 -11.16 -6.34 -4.71
CA GLU A 5 -12.41 -6.11 -5.44
C GLU A 5 -13.60 -6.88 -4.86
N ALA A 6 -13.38 -8.10 -4.35
CA ALA A 6 -14.45 -8.92 -3.78
C ALA A 6 -14.87 -8.49 -2.36
N ALA A 7 -14.00 -7.77 -1.64
CA ALA A 7 -14.18 -7.47 -0.22
C ALA A 7 -14.38 -5.98 0.08
N THR A 8 -14.33 -5.09 -0.92
CA THR A 8 -14.38 -3.63 -0.73
C THR A 8 -15.11 -2.93 -1.86
N ASP A 9 -15.82 -1.86 -1.55
CA ASP A 9 -16.50 -0.97 -2.51
C ASP A 9 -15.59 0.22 -2.88
N PRO A 10 -15.77 0.88 -4.03
CA PRO A 10 -15.01 2.10 -4.35
C PRO A 10 -14.96 3.07 -3.16
N ASP A 11 -13.81 3.73 -2.97
CA ASP A 11 -13.52 4.66 -1.86
C ASP A 11 -13.32 4.05 -0.46
N ASP A 12 -13.56 2.74 -0.28
CA ASP A 12 -13.18 2.04 0.95
C ASP A 12 -11.66 2.09 1.20
N ILE A 13 -11.31 2.00 2.47
CA ILE A 13 -9.92 1.95 2.93
C ILE A 13 -9.50 0.48 3.05
N VAL A 14 -8.45 0.10 2.34
CA VAL A 14 -7.80 -1.22 2.48
C VAL A 14 -6.75 -1.16 3.59
N ALA A 15 -6.82 -2.05 4.57
CA ALA A 15 -5.84 -2.13 5.65
C ALA A 15 -5.05 -3.44 5.63
N ASP A 16 -3.72 -3.36 5.78
CA ASP A 16 -2.83 -4.52 5.90
C ASP A 16 -1.73 -4.26 6.95
N PHE A 17 -1.78 -4.99 8.06
CA PHE A 17 -0.84 -4.80 9.18
C PHE A 17 0.39 -5.73 9.14
N PHE A 18 0.56 -6.47 8.04
CA PHE A 18 1.70 -7.35 7.79
C PHE A 18 2.11 -7.23 6.32
N VAL A 19 2.35 -6.00 5.87
CA VAL A 19 2.42 -5.70 4.43
C VAL A 19 3.56 -6.41 3.71
N GLY A 20 4.63 -6.76 4.43
CA GLY A 20 5.76 -7.51 3.90
C GLY A 20 6.33 -6.90 2.63
N SER A 21 6.13 -7.56 1.49
CA SER A 21 6.64 -7.10 0.19
C SER A 21 5.82 -5.98 -0.46
N GLY A 22 4.76 -5.47 0.16
CA GLY A 22 3.98 -4.34 -0.37
C GLY A 22 2.87 -4.72 -1.34
N THR A 23 2.54 -6.01 -1.49
CA THR A 23 1.60 -6.48 -2.53
C THR A 23 0.20 -5.89 -2.35
N THR A 24 -0.29 -5.81 -1.10
CA THR A 24 -1.61 -5.23 -0.80
C THR A 24 -1.65 -3.73 -1.12
N ALA A 25 -0.64 -2.96 -0.68
CA ALA A 25 -0.54 -1.52 -0.95
C ALA A 25 -0.50 -1.22 -2.45
N VAL A 26 0.36 -1.93 -3.21
CA VAL A 26 0.48 -1.76 -4.66
C VAL A 26 -0.83 -2.10 -5.38
N ALA A 27 -1.49 -3.17 -4.95
CA ALA A 27 -2.77 -3.56 -5.56
C ALA A 27 -3.89 -2.55 -5.26
N ALA A 28 -4.00 -2.08 -4.02
CA ALA A 28 -4.98 -1.07 -3.64
C ALA A 28 -4.74 0.26 -4.38
N ALA A 29 -3.47 0.71 -4.46
CA ALA A 29 -3.08 1.91 -5.19
C ALA A 29 -3.43 1.83 -6.68
N ARG A 30 -3.15 0.69 -7.35
CA ARG A 30 -3.53 0.46 -8.75
C ARG A 30 -5.04 0.53 -9.01
N MET A 31 -5.84 0.21 -7.99
CA MET A 31 -7.31 0.26 -8.06
C MET A 31 -7.86 1.63 -7.69
N GLY A 32 -7.02 2.64 -7.42
CA GLY A 32 -7.45 3.97 -7.00
C GLY A 32 -8.05 3.99 -5.59
N ARG A 33 -7.77 2.98 -4.76
CA ARG A 33 -8.33 2.86 -3.41
C ARG A 33 -7.42 3.51 -2.39
N ARG A 34 -8.02 4.03 -1.32
CA ARG A 34 -7.28 4.46 -0.13
C ARG A 34 -6.75 3.23 0.61
N TRP A 35 -5.60 3.36 1.25
CA TRP A 35 -4.99 2.25 1.96
C TRP A 35 -4.19 2.74 3.17
N ILE A 36 -4.08 1.86 4.17
CA ILE A 36 -3.20 2.01 5.33
C ILE A 36 -2.47 0.70 5.50
N VAL A 37 -1.15 0.73 5.47
CA VAL A 37 -0.35 -0.49 5.67
C VAL A 37 0.72 -0.27 6.72
N CYS A 38 1.08 -1.31 7.45
CA CYS A 38 2.21 -1.28 8.35
C CYS A 38 2.94 -2.62 8.40
N ASP A 39 4.15 -2.56 8.94
CA ASP A 39 4.96 -3.71 9.29
C ASP A 39 5.94 -3.30 10.39
N THR A 40 6.29 -4.24 11.26
CA THR A 40 7.35 -4.02 12.26
C THR A 40 8.75 -4.11 11.64
N SER A 41 8.88 -4.73 10.47
CA SER A 41 10.14 -4.87 9.74
C SER A 41 10.44 -3.60 8.94
N PRO A 42 11.56 -2.89 9.24
CA PRO A 42 11.97 -1.74 8.44
C PRO A 42 12.20 -2.10 6.97
N THR A 43 12.73 -3.29 6.70
CA THR A 43 12.95 -3.79 5.33
C THR A 43 11.65 -3.99 4.57
N ALA A 44 10.58 -4.46 5.23
CA ALA A 44 9.26 -4.59 4.61
C ALA A 44 8.70 -3.22 4.21
N VAL A 45 8.84 -2.23 5.09
CA VAL A 45 8.43 -0.85 4.82
C VAL A 45 9.22 -0.27 3.65
N GLU A 46 10.55 -0.38 3.65
CA GLU A 46 11.42 0.10 2.57
C GLU A 46 11.11 -0.53 1.21
N LEU A 47 10.86 -1.84 1.19
CA LEU A 47 10.50 -2.56 -0.03
C LEU A 47 9.13 -2.12 -0.54
N THR A 48 8.16 -1.93 0.36
CA THR A 48 6.83 -1.44 0.02
C THR A 48 6.88 -0.04 -0.58
N VAL A 49 7.62 0.88 0.06
CA VAL A 49 7.84 2.25 -0.43
C VAL A 49 8.49 2.24 -1.81
N SER A 50 9.53 1.42 -2.00
CA SER A 50 10.21 1.29 -3.30
C SER A 50 9.27 0.84 -4.41
N ARG A 51 8.33 -0.08 -4.11
CA ARG A 51 7.35 -0.55 -5.10
C ARG A 51 6.24 0.46 -5.38
N LEU A 52 5.81 1.23 -4.38
CA LEU A 52 4.86 2.34 -4.57
C LEU A 52 5.48 3.45 -5.42
N ASN A 53 6.76 3.77 -5.20
CA ASN A 53 7.49 4.73 -6.05
C ASN A 53 7.61 4.26 -7.50
N ARG A 54 7.91 2.98 -7.74
CA ARG A 54 7.89 2.40 -9.09
C ARG A 54 6.51 2.53 -9.74
N LEU A 55 5.45 2.30 -8.97
CA LEU A 55 4.08 2.43 -9.47
C LEU A 55 3.76 3.88 -9.91
N ARG A 56 4.32 4.86 -9.19
CA ARG A 56 4.26 6.27 -9.56
C ARG A 56 5.04 6.58 -10.85
N GLU A 57 6.22 5.98 -11.03
CA GLU A 57 7.00 6.08 -12.28
C GLU A 57 6.27 5.45 -13.49
N GLU A 58 5.46 4.42 -13.26
CA GLU A 58 4.57 3.80 -14.26
C GLU A 58 3.36 4.68 -14.62
N GLY A 59 3.21 5.87 -14.00
CA GLY A 59 2.15 6.83 -14.29
C GLY A 59 0.87 6.68 -13.46
N THR A 60 0.89 5.85 -12.42
CA THR A 60 -0.22 5.79 -11.45
C THR A 60 -0.10 6.95 -10.48
N ASP A 61 -1.19 7.68 -10.23
CA ASP A 61 -1.22 8.72 -9.21
C ASP A 61 -1.23 8.09 -7.81
N VAL A 62 -0.06 8.05 -7.17
CA VAL A 62 0.15 7.44 -5.85
C VAL A 62 0.79 8.47 -4.93
N VAL A 63 0.04 8.85 -3.89
CA VAL A 63 0.48 9.75 -2.83
C VAL A 63 0.35 9.01 -1.50
N PHE A 64 1.40 9.06 -0.69
CA PHE A 64 1.42 8.43 0.64
C PHE A 64 2.40 9.12 1.57
N ASP A 65 2.12 9.04 2.86
CA ASP A 65 2.99 9.45 3.93
C ASP A 65 3.54 8.23 4.67
N ILE A 66 4.72 8.36 5.27
CA ILE A 66 5.30 7.34 6.14
C ILE A 66 5.26 7.87 7.56
N ILE A 67 4.58 7.14 8.44
CA ILE A 67 4.50 7.45 9.88
C ILE A 67 5.32 6.40 10.63
N ARG A 68 6.31 6.85 11.40
CA ARG A 68 7.07 6.00 12.33
C ARG A 68 6.52 6.20 13.74
N LEU A 69 6.13 5.12 14.39
CA LEU A 69 5.58 5.16 15.75
C LEU A 69 6.71 4.92 16.75
N GLY A 70 6.86 5.80 17.74
CA GLY A 70 7.85 5.66 18.81
C GLY A 70 9.18 6.37 18.58
N GLU A 71 9.29 7.19 17.53
CA GLU A 71 10.30 8.26 17.41
C GLU A 71 9.76 9.56 18.00
#